data_AF-L1PUI0-F1
#
_entry.id   AF-L1PUI0-F1
#
_cell.length_a   1.000
_cell.length_b   1.000
_cell.length_c   1.000
_cell.angle_alpha   90.00
_cell.angle_beta   90.00
_cell.angle_gamma   90.00
#
_symmetry.space_group_name_H-M   'P 1'
#
loop_
_entity.id
_entity.type
_entity.pdbx_description
1 polymer ?
#
loop_
_entity_poly.entity_id
_entity_poly.type
_entity_poly.pdbx_seq_one_letter_code
_entity_poly.pdbx_strand_id
1 'polypeptide(L)'
;MNMITPEEFSEGRILLIDKPLQWSSFQAVNKIKWAILKHYKLKKIKIGHAGTLDPLASGLLVICTGKFTKKITEIQDAVKTYTGTITLGATTPSYDMETEIDARYPTDHITPELIEQVRKQFMGELVQTPPVFSAIKKDGKRLYEFARDGKEIEVPQRTIYIHNFTIDASQFPELHFEVVCSKGTYIRSLANDFGKALGSGGYLSALRRTKIGDFSVSDAISPEEFVSAHIPDLRKHPLPPIILTTVVDEPQEKKVLNDRFANRNKTINSQFEREETPPSHPTGELNMEAIFPRRKAQKTSGLQYELRAFMRMFTNTDKAITITLLILFCTVLTLMVIQLSDKKKEIMIEMALTPDDLPQEPPRPEETSPNADVPTNNAKLTTNAYNQADASLQHTDDFKTLDEIMAERAAQEMAAAKEELVANQKMAGDLIITDHSLQNTTNTPKISDKVNKNTLVKYALAGRVGNIPNPVFTCERDGKVVVSITVDEAGRVTKTAIDRANSTTTDDCLLENSLLYAQKAKFNAVSGKKEQTGTITYIFQSKR
;
A
#
# COMPACT_ATOMS: atom_id res chain seq x y z
N MET A 1 13.09 -14.73 26.35
CA MET A 1 13.03 -14.80 24.87
C MET A 1 14.42 -14.62 24.31
N ASN A 2 14.79 -15.40 23.29
CA ASN A 2 16.12 -15.32 22.69
C ASN A 2 16.21 -14.10 21.75
N MET A 3 17.37 -13.43 21.77
CA MET A 3 17.70 -12.41 20.77
C MET A 3 17.75 -13.05 19.38
N ILE A 4 17.30 -12.31 18.37
CA ILE A 4 17.29 -12.79 16.97
C ILE A 4 18.54 -12.28 16.27
N THR A 5 19.35 -13.17 15.70
CA THR A 5 20.62 -12.74 15.09
C THR A 5 20.45 -12.03 13.74
N PRO A 6 21.45 -11.24 13.29
CA PRO A 6 21.46 -10.65 11.94
C PRO A 6 21.30 -11.67 10.80
N GLU A 7 21.88 -12.86 10.98
CA GLU A 7 21.84 -13.96 10.03
C GLU A 7 20.41 -14.47 9.91
N GLU A 8 19.72 -14.71 11.03
CA GLU A 8 18.32 -15.13 11.04
C GLU A 8 17.41 -14.10 10.33
N PHE A 9 17.64 -12.81 10.57
CA PHE A 9 16.90 -11.76 9.87
C PHE A 9 17.15 -11.75 8.36
N SER A 10 18.38 -12.05 7.94
CA SER A 10 18.81 -12.08 6.55
C SER A 10 18.34 -13.33 5.81
N GLU A 11 18.38 -14.49 6.47
CA GLU A 11 17.81 -15.75 6.02
C GLU A 11 16.30 -15.65 5.89
N GLY A 12 15.65 -14.91 6.79
CA GLY A 12 14.28 -14.47 6.69
C GLY A 12 13.41 -15.01 7.81
N ARG A 13 12.62 -14.11 8.41
CA ARG A 13 11.63 -14.43 9.44
C ARG A 13 10.29 -13.81 9.10
N ILE A 14 9.22 -14.42 9.63
CA ILE A 14 7.90 -13.82 9.75
C ILE A 14 7.79 -13.25 11.16
N LEU A 15 7.42 -11.99 11.28
CA LEU A 15 7.20 -11.28 12.54
C LEU A 15 5.71 -10.92 12.60
N LEU A 16 5.04 -11.35 13.65
CA LEU A 16 3.64 -11.03 13.90
C LEU A 16 3.58 -9.81 14.82
N ILE A 17 3.14 -8.68 14.28
CA ILE A 17 3.15 -7.41 14.99
C ILE A 17 1.72 -6.92 15.19
N ASP A 18 1.34 -6.64 16.44
CA ASP A 18 0.08 -5.95 16.75
C ASP A 18 0.32 -4.45 16.53
N LYS A 19 -0.13 -3.95 15.38
CA LYS A 19 0.05 -2.55 15.00
C LYS A 19 -0.83 -1.68 15.90
N PRO A 20 -0.27 -0.73 16.66
CA PRO A 20 -1.07 0.18 17.48
C PRO A 20 -1.91 1.10 16.59
N LEU A 21 -2.98 1.66 17.20
CA LEU A 21 -3.82 2.67 16.57
C LEU A 21 -2.98 3.92 16.23
N GLN A 22 -3.42 4.68 15.22
CA GLN A 22 -2.79 5.91 14.70
C GLN A 22 -1.42 5.72 14.03
N TRP A 23 -0.84 4.53 14.09
CA TRP A 23 0.37 4.21 13.34
C TRP A 23 0.03 3.75 11.92
N SER A 24 0.69 4.31 10.91
CA SER A 24 0.72 3.70 9.60
C SER A 24 1.46 2.35 9.65
N SER A 25 1.13 1.45 8.73
CA SER A 25 1.87 0.18 8.57
C SER A 25 3.37 0.41 8.31
N PHE A 26 3.71 1.48 7.59
CA PHE A 26 5.09 1.86 7.33
C PHE A 26 5.84 2.28 8.59
N GLN A 27 5.19 3.03 9.50
CA GLN A 27 5.80 3.41 10.78
C GLN A 27 6.16 2.18 11.63
N ALA A 28 5.26 1.19 11.71
CA ALA A 28 5.53 -0.06 12.43
C ALA A 28 6.73 -0.82 11.84
N VAL A 29 6.77 -0.97 10.50
CA VAL A 29 7.92 -1.59 9.80
C VAL A 29 9.20 -0.80 10.03
N ASN A 30 9.15 0.54 9.94
CA ASN A 30 10.32 1.38 10.06
C ASN A 30 10.89 1.40 11.48
N LYS A 31 10.02 1.37 12.51
CA LYS A 31 10.42 1.22 13.92
C LYS A 31 11.28 -0.02 14.13
N ILE A 32 10.78 -1.17 13.67
CA ILE A 32 11.48 -2.46 13.78
C ILE A 32 12.76 -2.45 12.94
N LYS A 33 12.66 -2.01 11.68
CA LYS A 33 13.83 -1.89 10.78
C LYS A 33 14.94 -1.07 11.41
N TRP A 34 14.62 0.10 11.94
CA TRP A 34 15.60 1.01 12.53
C TRP A 34 16.25 0.42 13.77
N ALA A 35 15.47 -0.25 14.64
CA ALA A 35 16.01 -0.94 15.81
C ALA A 35 17.03 -2.01 15.41
N ILE A 36 16.71 -2.85 14.41
CA ILE A 36 17.62 -3.89 13.90
C ILE A 36 18.90 -3.26 13.36
N LEU A 37 18.78 -2.28 12.45
CA LEU A 37 19.94 -1.64 11.81
C LEU A 37 20.88 -1.00 12.85
N LYS A 38 20.30 -0.31 13.85
CA LYS A 38 21.07 0.39 14.87
C LYS A 38 21.76 -0.56 15.84
N HIS A 39 21.05 -1.59 16.32
CA HIS A 39 21.60 -2.53 17.29
C HIS A 39 22.76 -3.34 16.69
N TYR A 40 22.57 -3.88 15.47
CA TYR A 40 23.57 -4.72 14.81
C TYR A 40 24.55 -3.94 13.91
N LYS A 41 24.46 -2.59 13.89
CA LYS A 41 25.30 -1.71 13.05
C LYS A 41 25.30 -2.11 11.57
N LEU A 42 24.15 -2.56 11.06
CA LEU A 42 23.98 -3.00 9.68
C LEU A 42 23.75 -1.81 8.76
N LYS A 43 24.29 -1.87 7.54
CA LYS A 43 24.02 -0.83 6.51
C LYS A 43 22.63 -0.97 5.90
N LYS A 44 22.13 -2.20 5.74
CA LYS A 44 20.85 -2.48 5.10
C LYS A 44 20.25 -3.79 5.62
N ILE A 45 18.93 -3.86 5.60
CA ILE A 45 18.15 -5.08 5.82
C ILE A 45 16.92 -5.04 4.91
N LYS A 46 16.57 -6.19 4.33
CA LYS A 46 15.33 -6.34 3.57
C LYS A 46 14.18 -6.64 4.53
N ILE A 47 13.15 -5.80 4.53
CA ILE A 47 11.99 -5.93 5.39
C ILE A 47 10.77 -5.33 4.69
N GLY A 48 9.60 -5.94 4.84
CA GLY A 48 8.34 -5.47 4.27
C GLY A 48 7.14 -6.15 4.95
N HIS A 49 5.94 -5.63 4.75
CA HIS A 49 4.73 -6.16 5.37
C HIS A 49 3.80 -6.83 4.34
N ALA A 50 3.01 -7.80 4.80
CA ALA A 50 2.09 -8.60 3.99
C ALA A 50 0.63 -8.14 4.11
N GLY A 51 0.41 -6.85 3.83
CA GLY A 51 -0.92 -6.25 3.78
C GLY A 51 -0.99 -4.98 4.62
N THR A 52 -1.44 -3.89 4.01
CA THR A 52 -1.58 -2.59 4.69
C THR A 52 -2.72 -2.66 5.70
N LEU A 53 -2.55 -1.98 6.83
CA LEU A 53 -3.59 -1.49 7.73
C LEU A 53 -3.58 0.02 7.72
N ASP A 54 -4.77 0.59 7.66
CA ASP A 54 -4.99 2.03 7.75
C ASP A 54 -4.53 2.57 9.13
N PRO A 55 -4.18 3.85 9.25
CA PRO A 55 -3.76 4.43 10.53
C PRO A 55 -4.80 4.27 11.64
N LEU A 56 -6.08 4.44 11.33
CA LEU A 56 -7.20 4.27 12.26
C LEU A 56 -7.64 2.81 12.46
N ALA A 57 -6.90 1.85 11.91
CA ALA A 57 -7.06 0.44 12.23
C ALA A 57 -6.00 -0.02 13.23
N SER A 58 -6.23 -1.09 13.98
CA SER A 58 -5.22 -1.77 14.79
C SER A 58 -5.10 -3.26 14.42
N GLY A 59 -4.22 -3.99 15.09
CA GLY A 59 -4.18 -5.45 14.98
C GLY A 59 -3.07 -5.98 14.09
N LEU A 60 -3.25 -7.22 13.63
CA LEU A 60 -2.21 -8.03 13.04
C LEU A 60 -1.62 -7.43 11.75
N LEU A 61 -0.33 -7.12 11.82
CA LEU A 61 0.53 -6.75 10.71
C LEU A 61 1.64 -7.80 10.58
N VAL A 62 1.54 -8.64 9.55
CA VAL A 62 2.58 -9.63 9.26
C VAL A 62 3.75 -8.94 8.55
N ILE A 63 4.95 -9.02 9.13
CA ILE A 63 6.18 -8.45 8.58
C ILE A 63 7.14 -9.57 8.21
N CYS A 64 7.70 -9.52 7.01
CA CYS A 64 8.71 -10.46 6.54
C CYS A 64 10.07 -9.78 6.46
N THR A 65 11.14 -10.48 6.85
CA THR A 65 12.53 -10.04 6.68
C THR A 65 13.27 -10.90 5.65
N GLY A 66 14.41 -10.44 5.17
CA GLY A 66 15.37 -11.26 4.41
C GLY A 66 14.75 -11.97 3.20
N LYS A 67 15.05 -13.27 3.04
CA LYS A 67 14.50 -14.08 1.92
C LYS A 67 12.98 -14.25 2.01
N PHE A 68 12.38 -14.18 3.21
CA PHE A 68 10.93 -14.36 3.42
C PHE A 68 10.09 -13.21 2.88
N THR A 69 10.69 -12.06 2.56
CA THR A 69 10.01 -11.00 1.80
C THR A 69 9.47 -11.46 0.44
N LYS A 70 9.97 -12.58 -0.10
CA LYS A 70 9.43 -13.21 -1.32
C LYS A 70 8.06 -13.87 -1.10
N LYS A 71 7.71 -14.22 0.15
CA LYS A 71 6.42 -14.83 0.53
C LYS A 71 5.31 -13.80 0.78
N ILE A 72 5.62 -12.49 0.68
CA ILE A 72 4.66 -11.42 1.00
C ILE A 72 3.38 -11.54 0.16
N THR A 73 3.50 -11.81 -1.14
CA THR A 73 2.34 -11.92 -2.04
C THR A 73 1.42 -13.08 -1.65
N GLU A 74 2.00 -14.23 -1.29
CA GLU A 74 1.26 -15.41 -0.83
C GLU A 74 0.46 -15.10 0.44
N ILE A 75 1.10 -14.47 1.43
CA ILE A 75 0.43 -14.08 2.70
C ILE A 75 -0.63 -13.01 2.45
N GLN A 76 -0.39 -12.07 1.53
CA GLN A 76 -1.37 -11.05 1.15
C GLN A 76 -2.62 -11.63 0.50
N ASP A 77 -2.49 -12.77 -0.17
CA ASP A 77 -3.61 -13.43 -0.85
C ASP A 77 -4.50 -14.23 0.11
N ALA A 78 -4.02 -14.52 1.33
CA ALA A 78 -4.79 -15.21 2.35
C ALA A 78 -6.03 -14.43 2.81
N VAL A 79 -7.03 -15.19 3.27
CA VAL A 79 -8.25 -14.69 3.91
C VAL A 79 -7.91 -13.87 5.16
N LYS A 80 -8.73 -12.86 5.46
CA LYS A 80 -8.50 -11.96 6.59
C LYS A 80 -9.75 -11.89 7.45
N THR A 81 -9.53 -11.81 8.76
CA THR A 81 -10.60 -11.59 9.74
C THR A 81 -10.43 -10.23 10.38
N TYR A 82 -11.52 -9.49 10.45
CA TYR A 82 -11.59 -8.19 11.11
C TYR A 82 -12.72 -8.16 12.11
N THR A 83 -12.51 -7.43 13.19
CA THR A 83 -13.57 -6.96 14.08
C THR A 83 -13.61 -5.44 14.05
N GLY A 84 -14.76 -4.85 14.35
CA GLY A 84 -14.88 -3.40 14.34
C GLY A 84 -16.27 -2.91 14.63
N THR A 85 -16.48 -1.62 14.38
CA THR A 85 -17.73 -0.91 14.62
C THR A 85 -18.10 -0.10 13.39
N ILE A 86 -19.34 -0.26 12.91
CA ILE A 86 -19.97 0.60 11.91
C ILE A 86 -20.91 1.53 12.67
N THR A 87 -20.73 2.84 12.52
CA THR A 87 -21.67 3.82 13.09
C THR A 87 -22.66 4.26 12.03
N LEU A 88 -23.95 4.12 12.31
CA LEU A 88 -25.05 4.49 11.41
C LEU A 88 -25.57 5.90 11.68
N GLY A 89 -26.31 6.47 10.71
CA GLY A 89 -26.93 7.80 10.82
C GLY A 89 -26.06 8.94 10.32
N ALA A 90 -24.89 8.64 9.76
CA ALA A 90 -24.00 9.62 9.14
C ALA A 90 -23.05 8.99 8.12
N THR A 91 -22.47 9.80 7.26
CA THR A 91 -21.37 9.43 6.36
C THR A 91 -20.17 10.34 6.58
N THR A 92 -19.01 9.90 6.08
CA THR A 92 -17.80 10.71 6.01
C THR A 92 -17.14 10.51 4.65
N PRO A 93 -16.43 11.51 4.08
CA PRO A 93 -15.78 11.36 2.77
C PRO A 93 -14.72 10.23 2.71
N SER A 94 -14.08 9.93 3.84
CA SER A 94 -13.07 8.87 3.97
C SER A 94 -13.64 7.47 4.26
N TYR A 95 -14.95 7.39 4.53
CA TYR A 95 -15.67 6.21 5.02
C TYR A 95 -15.15 5.67 6.38
N ASP A 96 -14.34 6.46 7.08
CA ASP A 96 -13.93 6.25 8.46
C ASP A 96 -13.88 7.58 9.23
N MET A 97 -13.22 7.60 10.38
CA MET A 97 -13.08 8.80 11.22
C MET A 97 -11.93 9.74 10.83
N GLU A 98 -11.27 9.57 9.67
CA GLU A 98 -10.19 10.47 9.25
C GLU A 98 -10.71 11.86 8.86
N THR A 99 -11.95 11.94 8.39
CA THR A 99 -12.61 13.18 7.98
C THR A 99 -13.87 13.44 8.78
N GLU A 100 -14.29 14.69 8.85
CA GLU A 100 -15.56 15.07 9.48
C GLU A 100 -16.77 14.49 8.73
N ILE A 101 -17.90 14.47 9.43
CA ILE A 101 -19.19 14.02 8.88
C ILE A 101 -19.65 14.98 7.79
N ASP A 102 -20.01 14.42 6.62
CA ASP A 102 -20.51 15.19 5.47
C ASP A 102 -22.04 15.16 5.35
N ALA A 103 -22.71 14.11 5.84
CA ALA A 103 -24.16 14.03 5.87
C ALA A 103 -24.67 13.25 7.10
N ARG A 104 -25.92 13.53 7.49
CA ARG A 104 -26.64 12.87 8.59
C ARG A 104 -27.97 12.35 8.13
N TYR A 105 -28.42 11.25 8.73
CA TYR A 105 -29.62 10.53 8.33
C TYR A 105 -30.41 10.05 9.56
N PRO A 106 -31.74 9.94 9.48
CA PRO A 106 -32.54 9.34 10.54
C PRO A 106 -32.21 7.87 10.71
N THR A 107 -32.32 7.35 11.94
CA THR A 107 -32.01 5.95 12.28
C THR A 107 -33.20 5.20 12.88
N ASP A 108 -34.30 5.89 13.19
CA ASP A 108 -35.47 5.34 13.89
C ASP A 108 -36.18 4.21 13.12
N HIS A 109 -36.02 4.17 11.80
CA HIS A 109 -36.61 3.13 10.94
C HIS A 109 -35.80 1.81 10.95
N ILE A 110 -34.63 1.78 11.57
CA ILE A 110 -33.74 0.63 11.55
C ILE A 110 -34.08 -0.33 12.69
N THR A 111 -34.59 -1.51 12.33
CA THR A 111 -34.88 -2.58 13.28
C THR A 111 -33.83 -3.70 13.22
N PRO A 112 -33.70 -4.53 14.26
CA PRO A 112 -32.83 -5.71 14.22
C PRO A 112 -33.13 -6.65 13.04
N GLU A 113 -34.40 -6.80 12.66
CA GLU A 113 -34.83 -7.62 11.54
C GLU A 113 -34.33 -7.04 10.20
N LEU A 114 -34.40 -5.71 10.05
CA LEU A 114 -33.87 -5.03 8.87
C LEU A 114 -32.34 -5.19 8.78
N ILE A 115 -31.62 -5.04 9.89
CA ILE A 115 -30.17 -5.25 9.95
C ILE A 115 -29.82 -6.66 9.48
N GLU A 116 -30.52 -7.67 9.99
CA GLU A 116 -30.29 -9.07 9.60
C GLU A 116 -30.66 -9.35 8.13
N GLN A 117 -31.75 -8.75 7.64
CA GLN A 117 -32.13 -8.85 6.22
C GLN A 117 -31.06 -8.26 5.30
N VAL A 118 -30.56 -7.07 5.62
CA VAL A 118 -29.51 -6.41 4.84
C VAL A 118 -28.19 -7.18 4.96
N ARG A 119 -27.80 -7.64 6.15
CA ARG A 119 -26.57 -8.45 6.37
C ARG A 119 -26.47 -9.65 5.44
N LYS A 120 -27.58 -10.36 5.20
CA LYS A 120 -27.60 -11.52 4.28
C LYS A 120 -27.19 -11.16 2.84
N GLN A 121 -27.43 -9.93 2.41
CA GLN A 121 -27.06 -9.44 1.06
C GLN A 121 -25.55 -9.23 0.92
N PHE A 122 -24.83 -9.09 2.03
CA PHE A 122 -23.38 -8.87 2.06
C PHE A 122 -22.57 -10.17 2.25
N MET A 123 -23.21 -11.33 2.09
CA MET A 123 -22.55 -12.63 2.14
C MET A 123 -22.23 -13.14 0.73
N GLY A 124 -21.11 -13.83 0.56
CA GLY A 124 -20.71 -14.40 -0.72
C GLY A 124 -19.96 -13.43 -1.62
N GLU A 125 -20.12 -13.58 -2.93
CA GLU A 125 -19.42 -12.77 -3.93
C GLU A 125 -20.10 -11.40 -4.09
N LEU A 126 -19.32 -10.32 -4.00
CA LEU A 126 -19.79 -8.95 -4.13
C LEU A 126 -18.88 -8.16 -5.06
N VAL A 127 -19.44 -7.14 -5.71
CA VAL A 127 -18.68 -6.12 -6.43
C VAL A 127 -18.55 -4.91 -5.52
N GLN A 128 -17.32 -4.54 -5.18
CA GLN A 128 -17.03 -3.41 -4.30
C GLN A 128 -16.26 -2.33 -5.04
N THR A 129 -16.64 -1.08 -4.82
CA THR A 129 -15.84 0.09 -5.19
C THR A 129 -14.92 0.44 -4.02
N PRO A 130 -13.59 0.36 -4.19
CA PRO A 130 -12.64 0.82 -3.19
C PRO A 130 -12.86 2.29 -2.77
N PRO A 131 -12.48 2.70 -1.56
CA PRO A 131 -12.54 4.10 -1.17
C PRO A 131 -11.52 4.91 -1.99
N VAL A 132 -11.82 6.17 -2.24
CA VAL A 132 -10.93 7.10 -2.96
C VAL A 132 -9.59 7.22 -2.20
N PHE A 133 -9.64 7.21 -0.87
CA PHE A 133 -8.48 7.15 0.02
C PHE A 133 -7.88 5.74 0.14
N SER A 134 -7.44 5.18 -0.99
CA SER A 134 -6.80 3.86 -1.04
C SER A 134 -5.41 3.90 -1.68
N ALA A 135 -4.62 2.86 -1.38
CA ALA A 135 -3.29 2.69 -1.97
C ALA A 135 -3.34 2.15 -3.41
N ILE A 136 -4.48 2.11 -4.09
CA ILE A 136 -4.54 1.67 -5.49
C ILE A 136 -3.80 2.68 -6.36
N LYS A 137 -3.10 2.22 -7.41
CA LYS A 137 -2.47 3.12 -8.38
C LYS A 137 -3.37 3.30 -9.59
N LYS A 138 -3.53 4.56 -10.03
CA LYS A 138 -4.07 4.95 -11.33
C LYS A 138 -3.05 5.88 -11.98
N ASP A 139 -2.66 5.58 -13.22
CA ASP A 139 -1.67 6.35 -13.98
C ASP A 139 -0.34 6.59 -13.23
N GLY A 140 0.11 5.59 -12.48
CA GLY A 140 1.38 5.61 -11.75
C GLY A 140 1.34 6.26 -10.36
N LYS A 141 0.32 7.08 -10.06
CA LYS A 141 0.08 7.75 -8.76
C LYS A 141 -0.94 6.99 -7.92
N ARG A 142 -0.94 7.19 -6.59
CA ARG A 142 -1.88 6.51 -5.67
C ARG A 142 -3.22 7.26 -5.61
N LEU A 143 -4.35 6.57 -5.48
CA LEU A 143 -5.68 7.20 -5.42
C LEU A 143 -5.80 8.25 -4.32
N TYR A 144 -5.25 7.99 -3.13
CA TYR A 144 -5.26 8.97 -2.04
C TYR A 144 -4.51 10.29 -2.38
N GLU A 145 -3.55 10.27 -3.31
CA GLU A 145 -2.83 11.50 -3.71
C GLU A 145 -3.76 12.42 -4.50
N PHE A 146 -4.58 11.85 -5.37
CA PHE A 146 -5.55 12.61 -6.14
C PHE A 146 -6.74 13.11 -5.32
N ALA A 147 -7.17 12.34 -4.32
CA ALA A 147 -8.23 12.76 -3.40
C ALA A 147 -7.85 14.05 -2.65
N ARG A 148 -6.58 14.16 -2.24
CA ARG A 148 -6.04 15.36 -1.59
C ARG A 148 -5.93 16.56 -2.53
N ASP A 149 -5.72 16.29 -3.81
CA ASP A 149 -5.68 17.32 -4.86
C ASP A 149 -7.10 17.75 -5.31
N GLY A 150 -8.17 17.21 -4.71
CA GLY A 150 -9.56 17.55 -5.02
C GLY A 150 -10.05 17.07 -6.39
N LYS A 151 -9.37 16.10 -7.01
CA LYS A 151 -9.72 15.60 -8.35
C LYS A 151 -10.68 14.42 -8.26
N GLU A 152 -11.79 14.50 -8.98
CA GLU A 152 -12.69 13.36 -9.18
C GLU A 152 -11.98 12.27 -9.98
N ILE A 153 -12.02 11.04 -9.46
CA ILE A 153 -11.41 9.88 -10.09
C ILE A 153 -12.38 8.73 -10.12
N GLU A 154 -12.60 8.20 -11.31
CA GLU A 154 -13.24 6.90 -11.48
C GLU A 154 -12.39 5.79 -10.84
N VAL A 155 -12.94 5.15 -9.80
CA VAL A 155 -12.30 4.08 -9.05
C VAL A 155 -12.73 2.73 -9.64
N PRO A 156 -11.81 1.87 -10.11
CA PRO A 156 -12.17 0.59 -10.69
C PRO A 156 -12.78 -0.33 -9.64
N GLN A 157 -13.94 -0.91 -9.96
CA GLN A 157 -14.62 -1.90 -9.15
C GLN A 157 -13.84 -3.21 -9.08
N ARG A 158 -14.04 -3.97 -8.01
CA ARG A 158 -13.37 -5.25 -7.77
C ARG A 158 -14.32 -6.26 -7.18
N THR A 159 -14.21 -7.50 -7.64
CA THR A 159 -14.89 -8.64 -7.03
C THR A 159 -14.19 -9.02 -5.73
N ILE A 160 -14.97 -9.12 -4.65
CA ILE A 160 -14.56 -9.56 -3.33
C ILE A 160 -15.46 -10.73 -2.89
N TYR A 161 -15.07 -11.40 -1.81
CA TYR A 161 -15.87 -12.48 -1.24
C TYR A 161 -15.93 -12.34 0.28
N ILE A 162 -17.14 -12.34 0.83
CA ILE A 162 -17.40 -12.33 2.27
C ILE A 162 -17.80 -13.74 2.70
N HIS A 163 -16.90 -14.40 3.42
CA HIS A 163 -17.10 -15.78 3.90
C HIS A 163 -18.01 -15.81 5.12
N ASN A 164 -17.86 -14.84 6.02
CA ASN A 164 -18.67 -14.69 7.22
C ASN A 164 -18.82 -13.21 7.54
N PHE A 165 -19.99 -12.82 8.05
CA PHE A 165 -20.24 -11.47 8.52
C PHE A 165 -21.30 -11.52 9.62
N THR A 166 -20.89 -11.29 10.86
CA THR A 166 -21.78 -11.25 12.03
C THR A 166 -21.86 -9.83 12.53
N ILE A 167 -23.06 -9.43 12.96
CA ILE A 167 -23.33 -8.08 13.46
C ILE A 167 -24.05 -8.20 14.80
N ASP A 168 -23.62 -7.39 15.77
CA ASP A 168 -24.30 -7.13 17.03
C ASP A 168 -24.74 -5.66 17.05
N ALA A 169 -26.05 -5.46 17.26
CA ALA A 169 -26.71 -4.16 17.30
C ALA A 169 -27.09 -3.74 18.74
N SER A 170 -26.57 -4.41 19.77
CA SER A 170 -26.86 -4.14 21.18
C SER A 170 -26.52 -2.71 21.63
N GLN A 171 -25.59 -2.04 20.94
CA GLN A 171 -25.16 -0.67 21.21
C GLN A 171 -25.56 0.31 20.09
N PHE A 172 -26.74 0.13 19.50
CA PHE A 172 -27.25 0.99 18.44
C PHE A 172 -27.13 2.50 18.78
N PRO A 173 -26.68 3.37 17.84
CA PRO A 173 -26.47 3.16 16.39
C PRO A 173 -25.10 2.57 16.01
N GLU A 174 -24.34 2.06 16.98
CA GLU A 174 -23.06 1.39 16.74
C GLU A 174 -23.26 -0.12 16.53
N LEU A 175 -22.94 -0.58 15.33
CA LEU A 175 -23.01 -1.98 14.95
C LEU A 175 -21.62 -2.61 15.08
N HIS A 176 -21.47 -3.47 16.09
CA HIS A 176 -20.26 -4.24 16.30
C HIS A 176 -20.25 -5.43 15.34
N PHE A 177 -19.12 -5.73 14.71
CA PHE A 177 -19.07 -6.80 13.73
C PHE A 177 -17.81 -7.65 13.83
N GLU A 178 -17.94 -8.87 13.29
CA GLU A 178 -16.82 -9.68 12.84
C GLU A 178 -17.05 -10.05 11.37
N VAL A 179 -16.01 -9.93 10.54
CA VAL A 179 -16.07 -10.25 9.12
C VAL A 179 -14.85 -11.06 8.69
N VAL A 180 -15.10 -12.11 7.92
CA VAL A 180 -14.08 -12.94 7.28
C VAL A 180 -14.19 -12.72 5.77
N CYS A 181 -13.15 -12.16 5.16
CA CYS A 181 -13.20 -11.70 3.78
C CYS A 181 -11.96 -12.09 2.97
N SER A 182 -12.13 -12.17 1.65
CA SER A 182 -11.04 -12.39 0.72
C SER A 182 -10.11 -11.17 0.61
N LYS A 183 -9.00 -11.35 -0.11
CA LYS A 183 -8.03 -10.28 -0.36
C LYS A 183 -8.64 -9.09 -1.09
N GLY A 184 -8.14 -7.90 -0.79
CA GLY A 184 -8.56 -6.67 -1.49
C GLY A 184 -9.91 -6.10 -1.04
N THR A 185 -10.59 -6.74 -0.08
CA THR A 185 -11.78 -6.20 0.58
C THR A 185 -11.44 -4.96 1.40
N TYR A 186 -12.14 -3.86 1.14
CA TYR A 186 -12.07 -2.64 1.92
C TYR A 186 -13.22 -2.61 2.94
N ILE A 187 -12.87 -2.72 4.22
CA ILE A 187 -13.87 -2.71 5.30
C ILE A 187 -14.56 -1.34 5.44
N ARG A 188 -13.87 -0.25 5.07
CA ARG A 188 -14.45 1.09 4.99
C ARG A 188 -15.57 1.18 3.96
N SER A 189 -15.34 0.67 2.74
CA SER A 189 -16.41 0.56 1.72
C SER A 189 -17.54 -0.33 2.21
N LEU A 190 -17.23 -1.47 2.85
CA LEU A 190 -18.25 -2.36 3.42
C LEU A 190 -19.16 -1.62 4.41
N ALA A 191 -18.58 -0.82 5.33
CA ALA A 191 -19.34 -0.03 6.30
C ALA A 191 -20.28 1.00 5.64
N ASN A 192 -19.75 1.73 4.66
CA ASN A 192 -20.50 2.73 3.90
C ASN A 192 -21.62 2.11 3.07
N ASP A 193 -21.33 1.02 2.36
CA ASP A 193 -22.30 0.31 1.53
C ASP A 193 -23.39 -0.34 2.38
N PHE A 194 -23.03 -0.87 3.55
CA PHE A 194 -23.98 -1.41 4.52
C PHE A 194 -24.95 -0.34 5.04
N GLY A 195 -24.43 0.82 5.44
CA GLY A 195 -25.24 1.95 5.87
C GLY A 195 -26.15 2.51 4.78
N LYS A 196 -25.68 2.54 3.53
CA LYS A 196 -26.51 2.89 2.36
C LYS A 196 -27.64 1.89 2.14
N ALA A 197 -27.38 0.60 2.26
CA ALA A 197 -28.40 -0.44 2.12
C ALA A 197 -29.47 -0.38 3.22
N LEU A 198 -29.12 0.15 4.41
CA LEU A 198 -30.07 0.47 5.49
C LEU A 198 -30.80 1.81 5.30
N GLY A 199 -30.44 2.60 4.29
CA GLY A 199 -31.04 3.90 4.04
C GLY A 199 -30.69 4.98 5.08
N SER A 200 -29.58 4.83 5.80
CA SER A 200 -29.19 5.76 6.88
C SER A 200 -27.71 6.17 6.85
N GLY A 201 -26.99 5.79 5.78
CA GLY A 201 -25.54 5.99 5.71
C GLY A 201 -24.80 5.21 6.79
N GLY A 202 -23.48 5.18 6.67
CA GLY A 202 -22.63 4.56 7.67
C GLY A 202 -21.16 4.84 7.41
N TYR A 203 -20.35 4.80 8.46
CA TYR A 203 -18.90 4.88 8.36
C TYR A 203 -18.25 3.95 9.38
N LEU A 204 -16.99 3.61 9.13
CA LEU A 204 -16.22 2.72 10.00
C LEU A 204 -15.61 3.53 11.15
N SER A 205 -16.09 3.32 12.37
CA SER A 205 -15.61 4.04 13.57
C SER A 205 -14.48 3.30 14.30
N ALA A 206 -14.44 1.98 14.20
CA ALA A 206 -13.34 1.18 14.74
C ALA A 206 -13.01 0.00 13.84
N LEU A 207 -11.72 -0.33 13.73
CA LEU A 207 -11.25 -1.50 12.98
C LEU A 207 -10.07 -2.17 13.66
N ARG A 208 -10.13 -3.49 13.76
CA ARG A 208 -9.02 -4.34 14.21
C ARG A 208 -8.92 -5.58 13.33
N ARG A 209 -7.75 -5.82 12.74
CA ARG A 209 -7.48 -7.08 12.03
C ARG A 209 -7.02 -8.13 13.03
N THR A 210 -7.78 -9.21 13.17
CA THR A 210 -7.49 -10.27 14.14
C THR A 210 -6.73 -11.43 13.50
N LYS A 211 -6.90 -11.69 12.19
CA LYS A 211 -6.24 -12.81 11.50
C LYS A 211 -5.85 -12.51 10.05
N ILE A 212 -4.81 -13.20 9.57
CA ILE A 212 -4.42 -13.32 8.16
C ILE A 212 -4.03 -14.79 7.90
N GLY A 213 -4.88 -15.55 7.20
CA GLY A 213 -4.71 -16.99 7.06
C GLY A 213 -4.55 -17.67 8.42
N ASP A 214 -3.46 -18.42 8.60
CA ASP A 214 -3.16 -19.13 9.84
C ASP A 214 -2.54 -18.25 10.93
N PHE A 215 -2.23 -16.97 10.63
CA PHE A 215 -1.63 -16.05 11.59
C PHE A 215 -2.71 -15.32 12.40
N SER A 216 -2.53 -15.28 13.73
CA SER A 216 -3.44 -14.63 14.66
C SER A 216 -2.78 -13.45 15.38
N VAL A 217 -3.58 -12.42 15.70
CA VAL A 217 -3.15 -11.29 16.52
C VAL A 217 -2.83 -11.70 17.97
N SER A 218 -3.39 -12.82 18.44
CA SER A 218 -3.07 -13.37 19.77
C SER A 218 -1.60 -13.78 19.92
N ASP A 219 -0.94 -14.08 18.81
CA ASP A 219 0.47 -14.48 18.75
C ASP A 219 1.37 -13.29 18.42
N ALA A 220 0.77 -12.10 18.25
CA ALA A 220 1.47 -10.90 17.87
C ALA A 220 1.85 -10.08 19.11
N ILE A 221 2.94 -9.33 18.99
CA ILE A 221 3.41 -8.39 20.00
C ILE A 221 3.50 -6.98 19.41
N SER A 222 3.45 -5.95 20.24
CA SER A 222 3.60 -4.58 19.76
C SER A 222 5.01 -4.34 19.17
N PRO A 223 5.18 -3.32 18.30
CA PRO A 223 6.52 -2.95 17.79
C PRO A 223 7.51 -2.66 18.92
N GLU A 224 7.06 -2.02 20.00
CA GLU A 224 7.82 -1.70 21.19
C GLU A 224 8.29 -2.95 21.94
N GLU A 225 7.36 -3.88 22.22
CA GLU A 225 7.68 -5.15 22.87
C GLU A 225 8.62 -5.99 22.02
N PHE A 226 8.41 -6.04 20.70
CA PHE A 226 9.32 -6.73 19.78
C PHE A 226 10.76 -6.21 19.91
N VAL A 227 10.92 -4.89 19.90
CA VAL A 227 12.25 -4.26 20.06
C VAL A 227 12.83 -4.58 21.43
N SER A 228 12.04 -4.50 22.50
CA SER A 228 12.51 -4.79 23.86
C SER A 228 12.92 -6.25 24.05
N ALA A 229 12.13 -7.19 23.51
CA ALA A 229 12.31 -8.62 23.73
C ALA A 229 13.41 -9.24 22.84
N HIS A 230 13.53 -8.78 21.59
CA HIS A 230 14.40 -9.42 20.59
C HIS A 230 15.60 -8.57 20.16
N ILE A 231 15.58 -7.27 20.46
CA ILE A 231 16.64 -6.31 20.10
C ILE A 231 16.98 -5.39 21.29
N PRO A 232 17.25 -5.95 22.50
CA PRO A 232 17.47 -5.13 23.69
C PRO A 232 18.72 -4.25 23.54
N ASP A 233 18.69 -3.03 24.06
CA ASP A 233 19.89 -2.19 24.15
C ASP A 233 20.83 -2.79 25.22
N LEU A 234 21.93 -3.40 24.78
CA LEU A 234 22.96 -3.99 25.66
C LEU A 234 23.52 -2.97 26.68
N ARG A 235 23.34 -1.66 26.45
CA ARG A 235 23.76 -0.59 27.38
C ARG A 235 22.78 -0.37 28.54
N LYS A 236 21.52 -0.82 28.41
CA LYS A 236 20.48 -0.65 29.44
C LYS A 236 20.18 -1.94 30.20
N HIS A 237 20.45 -3.10 29.61
CA HIS A 237 20.33 -4.39 30.26
C HIS A 237 21.60 -5.21 30.01
N PRO A 238 22.58 -5.19 30.93
CA PRO A 238 23.73 -6.07 30.85
C PRO A 238 23.23 -7.51 30.83
N LEU A 239 23.74 -8.33 29.90
CA LEU A 239 23.50 -9.77 29.95
C LEU A 239 23.96 -10.29 31.32
N PRO A 240 23.24 -11.24 31.94
CA PRO A 240 23.76 -11.91 33.12
C PRO A 240 25.14 -12.50 32.79
N PRO A 241 26.10 -12.46 33.72
CA PRO A 241 27.43 -12.98 33.48
C PRO A 241 27.33 -14.43 33.00
N ILE A 242 27.97 -14.73 31.87
CA ILE A 242 28.18 -16.10 31.42
C ILE A 242 29.07 -16.75 32.48
N ILE A 243 28.49 -17.57 33.35
CA ILE A 243 29.26 -18.45 34.22
C ILE A 243 29.84 -19.53 33.29
N LEU A 244 31.08 -19.33 32.84
CA LEU A 244 31.90 -20.40 32.33
C LEU A 244 32.24 -21.31 33.50
N THR A 245 31.38 -22.30 33.77
CA THR A 245 31.82 -23.50 34.48
C THR A 245 32.80 -24.21 33.57
N THR A 246 34.07 -23.84 33.67
CA THR A 246 35.17 -24.74 33.34
C THR A 246 35.03 -25.92 34.28
N VAL A 247 34.54 -27.05 33.77
CA VAL A 247 34.81 -28.34 34.40
C VAL A 247 36.33 -28.51 34.30
N VAL A 248 37.02 -28.11 35.36
CA VAL A 248 38.41 -28.49 35.56
C VAL A 248 38.33 -29.93 36.03
N ASP A 249 38.54 -30.88 35.10
CA ASP A 249 38.82 -32.25 35.49
C ASP A 249 40.06 -32.22 36.40
N GLU A 250 39.89 -32.66 37.65
CA GLU A 250 41.00 -32.83 38.58
C GLU A 250 42.07 -33.74 37.96
N PRO A 251 43.36 -33.48 38.22
CA PRO A 251 44.43 -34.29 37.66
C PRO A 251 44.34 -35.71 38.22
N GLN A 252 44.16 -36.69 37.34
CA GLN A 252 44.23 -38.11 37.67
C GLN A 252 45.63 -38.43 38.25
N GLU A 253 45.70 -38.69 39.55
CA GLU A 253 46.90 -39.25 40.18
C GLU A 253 47.23 -40.61 39.58
N LYS A 254 48.47 -40.74 39.10
CA LYS A 254 49.03 -41.98 38.59
C LYS A 254 49.08 -43.03 39.70
N LYS A 255 48.25 -44.07 39.61
CA LYS A 255 48.43 -45.30 40.40
C LYS A 255 49.67 -46.04 39.92
N VAL A 256 50.72 -45.99 40.74
CA VAL A 256 51.88 -46.86 40.63
C VAL A 256 51.52 -48.22 41.23
N LEU A 257 51.94 -49.25 40.52
CA LEU A 257 51.78 -50.66 40.84
C LEU A 257 52.66 -51.03 42.05
N ASN A 258 52.06 -51.07 43.25
CA ASN A 258 52.37 -52.00 44.35
C ASN A 258 51.58 -51.58 45.59
N ASP A 259 50.50 -52.30 45.88
CA ASP A 259 50.51 -53.16 47.06
C ASP A 259 49.28 -54.06 47.03
N ARG A 260 49.58 -55.34 46.86
CA ARG A 260 48.73 -56.44 47.31
C ARG A 260 48.76 -56.44 48.83
N PHE A 261 47.69 -57.00 49.42
CA PHE A 261 47.55 -57.49 50.79
C PHE A 261 46.79 -56.59 51.77
N ALA A 262 45.92 -57.30 52.50
CA ALA A 262 45.10 -56.94 53.65
C ALA A 262 43.72 -56.32 53.28
N ASN A 263 42.63 -57.09 53.38
CA ASN A 263 41.88 -57.35 54.63
C ASN A 263 41.35 -56.05 55.25
N ARG A 264 40.11 -55.91 55.72
CA ARG A 264 38.92 -56.75 55.87
C ARG A 264 37.92 -55.79 56.53
N ASN A 265 36.63 -56.01 56.29
CA ASN A 265 35.52 -55.78 57.23
C ASN A 265 34.98 -54.35 57.50
N LYS A 266 33.65 -54.36 57.34
CA LYS A 266 32.59 -53.77 58.17
C LYS A 266 32.20 -52.31 57.91
N THR A 267 31.03 -52.07 57.31
CA THR A 267 29.66 -52.04 57.89
C THR A 267 29.47 -50.84 58.82
N ILE A 268 28.49 -49.98 58.52
CA ILE A 268 27.26 -49.74 59.33
C ILE A 268 26.64 -48.37 58.96
N ASN A 269 25.34 -48.45 58.66
CA ASN A 269 24.36 -47.37 58.54
C ASN A 269 24.26 -46.48 59.79
N SER A 270 23.89 -45.22 59.61
CA SER A 270 22.77 -44.54 60.32
C SER A 270 22.70 -43.10 59.80
N GLN A 271 21.56 -42.61 59.29
CA GLN A 271 20.41 -42.10 60.06
C GLN A 271 20.85 -40.93 60.97
N PHE A 272 20.28 -39.73 60.99
CA PHE A 272 18.89 -39.29 60.85
C PHE A 272 18.85 -37.74 60.83
N GLU A 273 17.78 -37.19 60.25
CA GLU A 273 17.00 -35.96 60.62
C GLU A 273 17.73 -34.68 61.10
N ARG A 274 17.64 -33.53 60.39
CA ARG A 274 16.52 -32.56 60.22
C ARG A 274 16.37 -31.60 61.40
N GLU A 275 16.66 -30.30 61.21
CA GLU A 275 15.81 -29.18 61.66
C GLU A 275 16.31 -27.80 61.17
N GLU A 276 15.34 -26.93 60.86
CA GLU A 276 15.47 -25.55 60.38
C GLU A 276 15.46 -24.54 61.55
N THR A 277 16.19 -23.42 61.41
CA THR A 277 15.77 -22.00 61.52
C THR A 277 16.86 -21.05 62.10
N PRO A 278 16.85 -19.73 61.72
CA PRO A 278 17.93 -18.74 61.88
C PRO A 278 17.72 -17.92 63.19
N PRO A 279 18.33 -16.74 63.49
CA PRO A 279 19.23 -15.83 62.73
C PRO A 279 20.42 -15.23 63.54
N SER A 280 21.30 -14.45 62.90
CA SER A 280 21.97 -13.28 63.53
C SER A 280 22.84 -12.51 62.54
N HIS A 281 22.63 -11.18 62.49
CA HIS A 281 23.57 -10.22 61.93
C HIS A 281 24.86 -10.15 62.76
N PRO A 282 25.95 -9.68 62.15
CA PRO A 282 26.73 -8.65 62.82
C PRO A 282 26.89 -7.38 61.99
N THR A 283 26.73 -6.29 62.72
CA THR A 283 27.11 -4.90 62.46
C THR A 283 28.59 -4.76 62.10
N GLY A 284 28.88 -3.86 61.15
CA GLY A 284 30.21 -3.34 60.88
C GLY A 284 30.13 -2.09 60.02
N GLU A 285 30.18 -0.92 60.66
CA GLU A 285 30.31 0.39 60.02
C GLU A 285 31.58 0.47 59.17
N LEU A 286 31.50 1.10 58.00
CA LEU A 286 32.55 1.97 57.48
C LEU A 286 31.92 2.97 56.51
N ASN A 287 31.87 4.22 56.97
CA ASN A 287 31.43 5.39 56.25
C ASN A 287 32.59 5.87 55.35
N MET A 288 32.38 5.99 54.05
CA MET A 288 33.34 6.62 53.13
C MET A 288 32.60 7.52 52.13
N GLU A 289 31.99 8.57 52.67
CA GLU A 289 31.76 9.81 51.91
C GLU A 289 33.08 10.57 51.80
N ALA A 290 33.69 10.55 50.61
CA ALA A 290 34.36 11.70 49.99
C ALA A 290 35.13 11.21 48.76
N ILE A 291 34.62 11.53 47.57
CA ILE A 291 35.32 11.99 46.36
C ILE A 291 34.24 12.00 45.27
N PHE A 292 33.43 13.05 45.23
CA PHE A 292 32.81 13.53 43.98
C PHE A 292 32.44 15.01 44.15
N PRO A 293 33.05 15.95 43.42
CA PRO A 293 32.67 17.34 43.50
C PRO A 293 31.30 17.53 42.83
N ARG A 294 30.29 17.90 43.62
CA ARG A 294 29.00 18.43 43.14
C ARG A 294 29.26 19.74 42.38
N ARG A 295 29.20 19.73 41.05
CA ARG A 295 29.13 20.96 40.25
C ARG A 295 27.74 21.58 40.40
N LYS A 296 27.68 22.80 40.93
CA LYS A 296 26.50 23.67 40.92
C LYS A 296 26.03 23.87 39.47
N ALA A 297 24.78 23.54 39.19
CA ALA A 297 24.13 23.83 37.92
C ALA A 297 23.90 25.34 37.79
N GLN A 298 24.66 25.99 36.90
CA GLN A 298 24.29 27.32 36.39
C GLN A 298 23.09 27.14 35.44
N LYS A 299 21.99 27.83 35.72
CA LYS A 299 20.86 27.98 34.80
C LYS A 299 21.35 28.70 33.53
N THR A 300 21.67 27.95 32.50
CA THR A 300 21.73 28.45 31.12
C THR A 300 20.46 28.01 30.41
N SER A 301 19.85 28.92 29.63
CA SER A 301 18.57 28.68 28.96
C SER A 301 18.64 27.40 28.12
N GLY A 302 17.67 26.48 28.31
CA GLY A 302 17.66 25.15 27.69
C GLY A 302 17.84 25.17 26.17
N LEU A 303 17.39 26.25 25.52
CA LEU A 303 17.58 26.47 24.08
C LEU A 303 19.06 26.54 23.66
N GLN A 304 19.91 27.22 24.44
CA GLN A 304 21.34 27.33 24.10
C GLN A 304 22.08 26.00 24.28
N TYR A 305 21.65 25.17 25.22
CA TYR A 305 22.22 23.84 25.42
C TYR A 305 21.85 22.91 24.27
N GLU A 306 20.58 22.91 23.85
CA GLU A 306 20.13 22.09 22.72
C GLU A 306 20.72 22.55 21.38
N LEU A 307 20.81 23.86 21.14
CA LEU A 307 21.44 24.40 19.93
C LEU A 307 22.94 24.04 19.88
N ARG A 308 23.62 24.08 21.03
CA ARG A 308 25.05 23.75 21.13
C ARG A 308 25.28 22.24 21.02
N ALA A 309 24.35 21.40 21.48
CA ALA A 309 24.37 19.94 21.29
C ALA A 309 24.09 19.56 19.83
N PHE A 310 23.13 20.22 19.18
CA PHE A 310 22.80 20.06 17.76
C PHE A 310 23.99 20.45 16.88
N MET A 311 24.60 21.62 17.10
CA MET A 311 25.77 22.08 16.33
C MET A 311 27.02 21.23 16.56
N ARG A 312 27.06 20.41 17.62
CA ARG A 312 28.17 19.47 17.89
C ARG A 312 28.07 18.17 17.05
N MET A 313 26.93 17.90 16.42
CA MET A 313 26.74 16.75 15.52
C MET A 313 27.31 16.97 14.11
N PHE A 314 27.67 18.21 13.76
CA PHE A 314 28.09 18.62 12.42
C PHE A 314 29.59 18.93 12.38
N THR A 315 30.29 18.49 11.32
CA THR A 315 31.70 18.83 11.11
C THR A 315 31.85 20.33 10.80
N ASN A 316 33.08 20.89 10.86
CA ASN A 316 33.25 22.34 10.66
C ASN A 316 32.81 22.82 9.26
N THR A 317 32.89 21.96 8.24
CA THR A 317 32.32 22.19 6.91
C THR A 317 30.79 22.17 6.91
N ASP A 318 30.18 21.26 7.66
CA ASP A 318 28.72 21.16 7.76
C ASP A 318 28.11 22.36 8.50
N LYS A 319 28.84 22.94 9.46
CA LYS A 319 28.43 24.17 10.15
C LYS A 319 28.36 25.36 9.21
N ALA A 320 29.28 25.47 8.26
CA ALA A 320 29.25 26.54 7.27
C ALA A 320 28.02 26.41 6.37
N ILE A 321 27.76 25.20 5.84
CA ILE A 321 26.62 24.94 4.95
C ILE A 321 25.29 25.19 5.67
N THR A 322 25.15 24.76 6.92
CA THR A 322 23.91 24.95 7.69
C THR A 322 23.65 26.42 8.02
N ILE A 323 24.68 27.21 8.31
CA ILE A 323 24.54 28.66 8.51
C ILE A 323 24.15 29.34 7.19
N THR A 324 24.76 28.98 6.07
CA THR A 324 24.43 29.56 4.76
C THR A 324 22.99 29.27 4.35
N LEU A 325 22.50 28.05 4.59
CA LEU A 325 21.11 27.67 4.32
C LEU A 325 20.12 28.41 5.23
N LEU A 326 20.47 28.63 6.50
CA LEU A 326 19.66 29.41 7.43
C LEU A 326 19.55 30.87 6.98
N ILE A 327 20.65 31.47 6.55
CA ILE A 327 20.67 32.84 6.01
C ILE A 327 19.79 32.91 4.75
N LEU A 328 19.94 31.96 3.81
CA LEU A 328 19.10 31.88 2.61
C LEU A 328 17.61 31.78 2.97
N PHE A 329 17.25 30.92 3.92
CA PHE A 329 15.87 30.76 4.38
C PHE A 329 15.30 32.04 4.99
N CYS A 330 16.07 32.73 5.84
CA CYS A 330 15.69 34.02 6.39
C CYS A 330 15.50 35.07 5.29
N THR A 331 16.38 35.12 4.28
CA THR A 331 16.23 36.07 3.16
C THR A 331 14.95 35.81 2.35
N VAL A 332 14.61 34.56 2.06
CA VAL A 332 13.38 34.19 1.35
C VAL A 332 12.14 34.56 2.17
N LEU A 333 12.16 34.28 3.48
CA LEU A 333 11.07 34.69 4.37
C LEU A 333 10.89 36.21 4.40
N THR A 334 11.99 36.98 4.47
CA THR A 334 11.89 38.45 4.44
C THR A 334 11.32 38.97 3.13
N LEU A 335 11.72 38.40 1.99
CA LEU A 335 11.17 38.76 0.68
C LEU A 335 9.68 38.41 0.59
N MET A 336 9.27 37.27 1.14
CA MET A 336 7.87 36.85 1.16
C MET A 336 7.00 37.77 2.03
N VAL A 337 7.52 38.22 3.18
CA VAL A 337 6.83 39.19 4.06
C VAL A 337 6.70 40.57 3.39
N ILE A 338 7.73 41.01 2.66
CA ILE A 338 7.67 42.25 1.87
C ILE A 338 6.61 42.14 0.77
N GLN A 339 6.57 41.02 0.03
CA GLN A 339 5.53 40.75 -0.98
C GLN A 339 4.11 40.73 -0.41
N LEU A 340 3.95 40.27 0.84
CA LEU A 340 2.66 40.27 1.53
C LEU A 340 2.26 41.65 2.05
N SER A 341 3.23 42.52 2.36
CA SER A 341 2.95 43.89 2.86
C SER A 341 2.61 44.88 1.74
N ASP A 342 3.03 44.64 0.50
CA ASP A 342 2.74 45.49 -0.66
C ASP A 342 1.36 45.26 -1.31
N LYS A 343 0.58 44.29 -0.84
CA LYS A 343 -0.82 44.16 -1.26
C LYS A 343 -1.68 45.19 -0.50
N LYS A 344 -2.10 46.24 -1.21
CA LYS A 344 -3.16 47.16 -0.76
C LYS A 344 -4.31 46.36 -0.15
N LYS A 345 -4.62 46.61 1.12
CA LYS A 345 -5.85 46.12 1.76
C LYS A 345 -7.04 46.72 1.01
N GLU A 346 -7.71 45.92 0.20
CA GLU A 346 -9.06 46.24 -0.25
C GLU A 346 -9.99 46.13 0.95
N ILE A 347 -10.54 47.26 1.37
CA ILE A 347 -11.56 47.36 2.41
C ILE A 347 -12.86 46.92 1.75
N MET A 348 -13.40 45.76 2.15
CA MET A 348 -14.78 45.39 1.84
C MET A 348 -15.70 46.28 2.67
N ILE A 349 -16.37 47.23 2.03
CA ILE A 349 -17.52 47.92 2.61
C ILE A 349 -18.72 47.00 2.41
N GLU A 350 -19.27 46.53 3.52
CA GLU A 350 -20.50 45.74 3.58
C GLU A 350 -21.68 46.69 3.28
N MET A 351 -22.22 46.64 2.06
CA MET A 351 -23.49 47.27 1.72
C MET A 351 -24.61 46.28 2.06
N ALA A 352 -25.34 46.56 3.14
CA ALA A 352 -26.61 45.90 3.41
C ALA A 352 -27.62 46.29 2.33
N LEU A 353 -28.03 45.33 1.50
CA LEU A 353 -29.14 45.49 0.56
C LEU A 353 -30.47 45.50 1.33
N THR A 354 -31.27 46.54 1.11
CA THR A 354 -32.65 46.65 1.59
C THR A 354 -33.60 45.79 0.74
N PRO A 355 -34.77 45.38 1.26
CA PRO A 355 -35.62 44.33 0.68
C PRO A 355 -36.26 44.63 -0.70
N ASP A 356 -36.02 45.80 -1.29
CA ASP A 356 -36.72 46.29 -2.48
C ASP A 356 -36.02 45.93 -3.82
N ASP A 357 -34.85 45.29 -3.81
CA ASP A 357 -34.05 44.98 -5.01
C ASP A 357 -34.14 43.52 -5.52
N LEU A 358 -35.10 42.72 -5.06
CA LEU A 358 -35.27 41.33 -5.54
C LEU A 358 -36.20 41.26 -6.78
N PRO A 359 -35.78 40.65 -7.90
CA PRO A 359 -36.65 40.42 -9.06
C PRO A 359 -37.81 39.49 -8.71
N GLN A 360 -39.03 39.83 -9.14
CA GLN A 360 -40.22 39.01 -8.94
C GLN A 360 -40.17 37.70 -9.74
N GLU A 361 -40.51 36.59 -9.09
CA GLU A 361 -40.67 35.26 -9.68
C GLU A 361 -41.98 35.17 -10.49
N PRO A 362 -42.01 34.53 -11.68
CA PRO A 362 -43.23 34.39 -12.47
C PRO A 362 -44.21 33.37 -11.86
N PRO A 363 -45.53 33.49 -12.13
CA PRO A 363 -46.55 32.72 -11.43
C PRO A 363 -46.63 31.26 -11.92
N ARG A 364 -46.84 30.35 -10.97
CA ARG A 364 -47.08 28.92 -11.19
C ARG A 364 -48.54 28.68 -11.63
N PRO A 365 -48.81 27.85 -12.66
CA PRO A 365 -50.18 27.48 -13.01
C PRO A 365 -50.79 26.45 -12.04
N GLU A 366 -52.09 26.61 -11.80
CA GLU A 366 -52.94 25.90 -10.84
C GLU A 366 -53.20 24.41 -11.15
N GLU A 367 -53.47 23.67 -10.07
CA GLU A 367 -53.87 22.26 -10.06
C GLU A 367 -55.30 22.04 -10.59
N THR A 368 -55.49 20.93 -11.31
CA THR A 368 -56.79 20.25 -11.39
C THR A 368 -56.60 18.74 -11.24
N SER A 369 -57.20 18.16 -10.21
CA SER A 369 -57.55 16.73 -10.07
C SER A 369 -58.92 16.48 -10.75
N PRO A 370 -59.42 15.25 -11.03
CA PRO A 370 -59.40 14.11 -10.08
C PRO A 370 -59.42 12.65 -10.66
N ASN A 371 -59.32 11.72 -9.70
CA ASN A 371 -59.92 10.36 -9.61
C ASN A 371 -59.15 9.09 -10.06
N ALA A 372 -58.83 8.29 -9.02
CA ALA A 372 -59.18 6.89 -8.75
C ALA A 372 -58.92 5.78 -9.80
N ASP A 373 -58.02 4.84 -9.48
CA ASP A 373 -58.34 3.46 -9.08
C ASP A 373 -57.06 2.60 -8.94
N VAL A 374 -57.06 1.70 -7.95
CA VAL A 374 -56.01 0.71 -7.64
C VAL A 374 -56.45 -0.65 -8.22
N PRO A 375 -55.56 -1.49 -8.80
CA PRO A 375 -55.05 -2.62 -8.01
C PRO A 375 -53.58 -3.00 -8.22
N THR A 376 -53.02 -3.47 -7.12
CA THR A 376 -51.78 -4.23 -6.87
C THR A 376 -51.34 -5.22 -7.96
N ASN A 377 -50.03 -5.29 -8.21
CA ASN A 377 -49.31 -6.56 -8.40
C ASN A 377 -47.79 -6.45 -8.17
N ASN A 378 -47.27 -7.47 -7.48
CA ASN A 378 -45.86 -7.69 -7.14
C ASN A 378 -44.93 -7.71 -8.37
N ALA A 379 -43.86 -6.91 -8.35
CA ALA A 379 -42.72 -7.13 -9.24
C ALA A 379 -41.41 -6.60 -8.64
N LYS A 380 -40.37 -7.42 -8.81
CA LYS A 380 -38.97 -7.27 -8.40
C LYS A 380 -38.40 -5.86 -8.61
N LEU A 381 -37.79 -5.30 -7.57
CA LEU A 381 -36.91 -4.13 -7.69
C LEU A 381 -35.66 -4.51 -8.50
N THR A 382 -35.64 -4.12 -9.77
CA THR A 382 -34.41 -3.92 -10.54
C THR A 382 -34.26 -2.43 -10.79
N THR A 383 -33.24 -1.82 -10.20
CA THR A 383 -32.88 -0.42 -10.42
C THR A 383 -32.29 -0.25 -11.82
N ASN A 384 -33.12 0.19 -12.76
CA ASN A 384 -32.74 0.82 -14.01
C ASN A 384 -33.86 1.77 -14.41
N ALA A 385 -33.87 2.99 -13.87
CA ALA A 385 -34.62 4.13 -14.41
C ALA A 385 -34.25 5.40 -13.64
N TYR A 386 -33.21 6.11 -14.08
CA TYR A 386 -33.09 7.57 -13.97
C TYR A 386 -32.03 8.03 -14.96
N ASN A 387 -32.41 8.07 -16.23
CA ASN A 387 -31.75 8.80 -17.31
C ASN A 387 -32.74 8.88 -18.47
N GLN A 388 -33.79 9.68 -18.33
CA GLN A 388 -34.62 10.18 -19.43
C GLN A 388 -35.55 11.28 -18.91
N ALA A 389 -35.02 12.49 -18.86
CA ALA A 389 -35.77 13.75 -18.95
C ALA A 389 -34.72 14.88 -19.04
N ASP A 390 -34.26 15.20 -20.24
CA ASP A 390 -34.62 16.46 -20.88
C ASP A 390 -34.03 16.52 -22.29
N ALA A 391 -34.91 16.44 -23.28
CA ALA A 391 -34.58 16.64 -24.68
C ALA A 391 -35.62 17.61 -25.23
N SER A 392 -35.46 18.90 -24.96
CA SER A 392 -35.85 19.99 -25.87
C SER A 392 -35.66 21.38 -25.27
N LEU A 393 -34.42 21.89 -25.31
CA LEU A 393 -34.20 23.34 -25.43
C LEU A 393 -33.07 23.55 -26.44
N GLN A 394 -33.45 23.86 -27.67
CA GLN A 394 -32.53 24.40 -28.66
C GLN A 394 -32.28 25.87 -28.33
N HIS A 395 -31.02 26.22 -28.06
CA HIS A 395 -30.48 27.52 -28.45
C HIS A 395 -29.13 27.30 -29.11
N THR A 396 -29.07 27.80 -30.35
CA THR A 396 -27.90 27.92 -31.22
C THR A 396 -26.91 28.89 -30.60
N ASP A 397 -25.63 28.49 -30.53
CA ASP A 397 -24.47 29.36 -30.75
C ASP A 397 -23.22 28.48 -30.93
N ASP A 398 -22.59 28.61 -32.10
CA ASP A 398 -21.41 27.85 -32.53
C ASP A 398 -20.18 28.21 -31.67
N PHE A 399 -19.83 27.34 -30.72
CA PHE A 399 -18.50 27.30 -30.13
C PHE A 399 -17.96 25.87 -30.18
N LYS A 400 -16.96 25.65 -31.04
CA LYS A 400 -16.23 24.38 -31.08
C LYS A 400 -15.51 24.17 -29.75
N THR A 401 -15.67 22.98 -29.17
CA THR A 401 -14.99 22.59 -27.93
C THR A 401 -13.48 22.48 -28.17
N LEU A 402 -12.67 22.66 -27.11
CA LEU A 402 -11.20 22.61 -27.23
C LEU A 402 -10.71 21.26 -27.80
N ASP A 403 -11.39 20.17 -27.46
CA ASP A 403 -11.10 18.83 -27.97
C ASP A 403 -11.43 18.69 -29.46
N GLU A 404 -12.49 19.33 -29.96
CA GLU A 404 -12.81 19.38 -31.39
C GLU A 404 -11.77 20.18 -32.18
N ILE A 405 -11.31 21.32 -31.64
CA ILE A 405 -10.25 22.13 -32.26
C ILE A 405 -8.93 21.34 -32.30
N MET A 406 -8.61 20.59 -31.25
CA MET A 406 -7.41 19.75 -31.22
C MET A 406 -7.52 18.55 -32.18
N ALA A 407 -8.71 17.93 -32.30
CA ALA A 407 -8.94 16.82 -33.22
C ALA A 407 -8.87 17.27 -34.69
N GLU A 408 -9.41 18.44 -35.01
CA GLU A 408 -9.40 19.00 -36.37
C GLU A 408 -7.98 19.41 -36.79
N ARG A 409 -7.20 19.98 -35.86
CA ARG A 409 -5.78 20.32 -36.09
C ARG A 409 -4.90 19.08 -36.26
N ALA A 410 -5.14 18.04 -35.46
CA ALA A 410 -4.46 16.74 -35.61
C ALA A 410 -4.81 16.05 -36.94
N ALA A 411 -6.07 16.16 -37.40
CA ALA A 411 -6.48 15.62 -38.70
C ALA A 411 -5.83 16.38 -39.88
N GLN A 412 -5.71 17.70 -39.79
CA GLN A 412 -5.01 18.52 -40.79
C GLN A 412 -3.49 18.23 -40.83
N GLU A 413 -2.85 18.05 -39.67
CA GLU A 413 -1.43 17.64 -39.60
C GLU A 413 -1.21 16.23 -40.16
N MET A 414 -2.12 15.29 -39.90
CA MET A 414 -2.05 13.95 -40.50
C MET A 414 -2.31 13.97 -42.01
N ALA A 415 -3.16 14.86 -42.51
CA ALA A 415 -3.38 15.01 -43.95
C ALA A 415 -2.14 15.59 -44.66
N ALA A 416 -1.51 16.61 -44.08
CA ALA A 416 -0.25 17.18 -44.59
C ALA A 416 0.90 16.15 -44.57
N ALA A 417 1.04 15.39 -43.48
CA ALA A 417 2.03 14.31 -43.38
C ALA A 417 1.77 13.16 -44.38
N LYS A 418 0.50 12.93 -44.74
CA LYS A 418 0.11 11.91 -45.73
C LYS A 418 0.44 12.34 -47.15
N GLU A 419 0.30 13.62 -47.50
CA GLU A 419 0.75 14.15 -48.80
C GLU A 419 2.29 14.10 -48.92
N GLU A 420 3.01 14.35 -47.83
CA GLU A 420 4.48 14.25 -47.79
C GLU A 420 4.99 12.80 -47.93
N LEU A 421 4.26 11.81 -47.38
CA LEU A 421 4.57 10.38 -47.51
C LEU A 421 4.31 9.82 -48.92
N VAL A 422 3.31 10.32 -49.64
CA VAL A 422 3.01 9.89 -51.02
C VAL A 422 4.04 10.44 -52.02
N ALA A 423 4.63 11.61 -51.75
CA ALA A 423 5.72 12.15 -52.56
C ALA A 423 7.03 11.33 -52.47
N ASN A 424 7.25 10.65 -51.33
CA ASN A 424 8.47 9.88 -51.06
C ASN A 424 8.40 8.38 -51.44
N GLN A 425 7.24 7.85 -51.85
CA GLN A 425 7.08 6.44 -52.24
C GLN A 425 7.59 6.08 -53.65
N LYS A 426 8.37 6.96 -54.29
CA LYS A 426 8.92 6.72 -55.62
C LYS A 426 10.34 6.15 -55.62
N MET A 427 10.80 5.43 -54.58
CA MET A 427 12.03 4.63 -54.69
C MET A 427 11.99 3.34 -53.87
N ALA A 428 12.34 2.25 -54.56
CA ALA A 428 12.85 0.96 -54.10
C ALA A 428 11.86 -0.02 -53.43
N GLY A 429 11.45 -1.02 -54.21
CA GLY A 429 11.05 -2.33 -53.72
C GLY A 429 12.26 -3.27 -53.63
N ASP A 430 12.23 -4.19 -52.67
CA ASP A 430 12.24 -5.64 -52.92
C ASP A 430 12.04 -6.38 -51.59
N LEU A 431 11.21 -7.43 -51.62
CA LEU A 431 10.77 -8.20 -50.45
C LEU A 431 11.28 -9.64 -50.62
N ILE A 432 12.18 -10.09 -49.73
CA ILE A 432 12.61 -11.49 -49.67
C ILE A 432 12.02 -12.13 -48.40
N ILE A 433 11.19 -13.15 -48.62
CA ILE A 433 10.66 -14.06 -47.60
C ILE A 433 11.70 -15.17 -47.38
N THR A 434 12.07 -15.43 -46.12
CA THR A 434 12.69 -16.71 -45.74
C THR A 434 12.04 -17.24 -44.47
N ASP A 435 11.53 -18.46 -44.61
CA ASP A 435 10.95 -19.31 -43.59
C ASP A 435 12.08 -20.23 -43.09
N HIS A 436 12.30 -20.36 -41.78
CA HIS A 436 13.01 -21.53 -41.25
C HIS A 436 12.68 -21.84 -39.79
N SER A 437 12.45 -23.14 -39.62
CA SER A 437 12.14 -23.96 -38.47
C SER A 437 13.18 -24.00 -37.34
N LEU A 438 12.65 -24.24 -36.13
CA LEU A 438 13.32 -24.64 -34.89
C LEU A 438 14.43 -25.70 -35.06
N GLN A 439 15.62 -25.43 -34.50
CA GLN A 439 16.51 -26.45 -33.95
C GLN A 439 17.15 -25.97 -32.63
N ASN A 440 17.12 -26.86 -31.64
CA ASN A 440 17.81 -26.76 -30.36
C ASN A 440 19.32 -26.80 -30.56
N THR A 441 20.06 -25.84 -30.00
CA THR A 441 21.44 -26.05 -29.54
C THR A 441 21.71 -25.32 -28.24
N THR A 442 22.14 -26.09 -27.25
CA THR A 442 22.71 -25.67 -25.97
C THR A 442 24.13 -25.16 -26.18
N ASN A 443 24.41 -23.92 -25.76
CA ASN A 443 25.68 -23.47 -25.17
C ASN A 443 25.56 -21.98 -24.81
N THR A 444 25.78 -21.61 -23.56
CA THR A 444 25.89 -20.19 -23.17
C THR A 444 27.02 -19.99 -22.15
N PRO A 445 27.96 -19.06 -22.39
CA PRO A 445 28.96 -18.66 -21.39
C PRO A 445 28.30 -17.86 -20.27
N LYS A 446 28.86 -17.96 -19.05
CA LYS A 446 28.45 -17.18 -17.88
C LYS A 446 28.56 -15.66 -18.15
N ILE A 447 27.41 -15.01 -18.30
CA ILE A 447 27.23 -13.55 -18.24
C ILE A 447 26.10 -13.28 -17.23
N SER A 448 26.19 -12.21 -16.45
CA SER A 448 25.32 -11.95 -15.30
C SER A 448 23.84 -11.74 -15.68
N ASP A 449 22.97 -12.70 -15.35
CA ASP A 449 21.53 -12.64 -15.64
C ASP A 449 20.76 -11.64 -14.76
N LYS A 450 20.88 -10.35 -15.05
CA LYS A 450 19.97 -9.33 -14.52
C LYS A 450 18.78 -9.18 -15.46
N VAL A 451 17.75 -9.98 -15.23
CA VAL A 451 16.46 -9.88 -15.94
C VAL A 451 15.91 -8.43 -15.89
N ASN A 452 15.65 -7.85 -17.06
CA ASN A 452 15.04 -6.53 -17.23
C ASN A 452 13.52 -6.65 -17.35
N LYS A 453 12.80 -5.71 -16.72
CA LYS A 453 11.33 -5.62 -16.68
C LYS A 453 10.83 -4.23 -17.13
N ASN A 454 11.73 -3.33 -17.49
CA ASN A 454 11.41 -1.96 -17.85
C ASN A 454 11.10 -1.88 -19.35
N THR A 455 9.89 -2.32 -19.70
CA THR A 455 9.35 -2.17 -21.06
C THR A 455 8.02 -1.43 -21.00
N LEU A 456 7.89 -0.38 -21.80
CA LEU A 456 6.60 0.25 -22.07
C LEU A 456 5.98 -0.41 -23.29
N VAL A 457 4.72 -0.78 -23.19
CA VAL A 457 3.99 -1.44 -24.28
C VAL A 457 2.83 -0.55 -24.70
N LYS A 458 2.74 -0.27 -26.00
CA LYS A 458 1.63 0.43 -26.62
C LYS A 458 1.08 -0.44 -27.75
N TYR A 459 -0.17 -0.26 -28.13
CA TYR A 459 -0.71 -0.92 -29.32
C TYR A 459 -1.65 0.00 -30.07
N ALA A 460 -1.78 -0.25 -31.36
CA ALA A 460 -2.72 0.42 -32.24
C ALA A 460 -3.59 -0.65 -32.91
N LEU A 461 -4.79 -0.86 -32.38
CA LEU A 461 -5.78 -1.78 -32.91
C LEU A 461 -7.19 -1.21 -32.68
N ALA A 462 -7.77 -0.61 -33.72
CA ALA A 462 -9.00 0.17 -33.60
C ALA A 462 -10.20 -0.66 -33.11
N GLY A 463 -10.88 -0.17 -32.07
CA GLY A 463 -12.09 -0.80 -31.54
C GLY A 463 -11.85 -2.11 -30.76
N ARG A 464 -10.60 -2.42 -30.39
CA ARG A 464 -10.26 -3.55 -29.53
C ARG A 464 -9.42 -3.12 -28.33
N VAL A 465 -9.76 -3.65 -27.16
CA VAL A 465 -9.01 -3.49 -25.92
C VAL A 465 -8.14 -4.72 -25.71
N GLY A 466 -6.83 -4.51 -25.58
CA GLY A 466 -5.82 -5.57 -25.49
C GLY A 466 -5.19 -5.69 -24.11
N ASN A 467 -5.06 -6.91 -23.61
CA ASN A 467 -4.16 -7.25 -22.51
C ASN A 467 -2.86 -7.82 -23.10
N ILE A 468 -1.81 -7.01 -23.09
CA ILE A 468 -0.51 -7.37 -23.66
C ILE A 468 0.48 -7.62 -22.52
N PRO A 469 1.06 -8.83 -22.42
CA PRO A 469 1.99 -9.14 -21.36
C PRO A 469 3.28 -8.31 -21.50
N ASN A 470 3.79 -7.79 -20.39
CA ASN A 470 5.08 -7.10 -20.39
C ASN A 470 6.23 -8.11 -20.60
N PRO A 471 7.13 -7.87 -21.56
CA PRO A 471 8.24 -8.78 -21.81
C PRO A 471 9.25 -8.78 -20.67
N VAL A 472 9.72 -9.98 -20.35
CA VAL A 472 10.79 -10.25 -19.40
C VAL A 472 11.97 -10.78 -20.21
N PHE A 473 13.08 -10.06 -20.20
CA PHE A 473 14.20 -10.31 -21.11
C PHE A 473 15.55 -10.00 -20.43
N THR A 474 16.63 -10.57 -20.94
CA THR A 474 18.00 -10.39 -20.42
C THR A 474 18.84 -9.48 -21.30
N CYS A 475 18.30 -8.99 -22.43
CA CYS A 475 19.01 -8.12 -23.35
C CYS A 475 19.43 -6.81 -22.63
N GLU A 476 20.70 -6.44 -22.73
CA GLU A 476 21.28 -5.26 -22.05
C GLU A 476 21.04 -3.94 -22.82
N ARG A 477 20.52 -4.03 -24.06
CA ARG A 477 20.27 -2.89 -24.94
C ARG A 477 18.86 -2.33 -24.78
N ASP A 478 18.73 -1.03 -25.02
CA ASP A 478 17.47 -0.32 -25.17
C ASP A 478 17.07 -0.17 -26.65
N GLY A 479 15.79 0.10 -26.88
CA GLY A 479 15.29 0.23 -28.25
C GLY A 479 13.78 0.10 -28.35
N LYS A 480 13.24 0.55 -29.48
CA LYS A 480 11.83 0.42 -29.83
C LYS A 480 11.68 -0.69 -30.87
N VAL A 481 10.80 -1.65 -30.60
CA VAL A 481 10.41 -2.71 -31.54
C VAL A 481 8.93 -2.59 -31.83
N VAL A 482 8.57 -2.53 -33.11
CA VAL A 482 7.18 -2.49 -33.57
C VAL A 482 6.86 -3.82 -34.22
N VAL A 483 5.80 -4.47 -33.75
CA VAL A 483 5.32 -5.76 -34.23
C VAL A 483 3.94 -5.58 -34.85
N SER A 484 3.83 -5.86 -36.15
CA SER A 484 2.55 -5.98 -36.83
C SER A 484 1.86 -7.27 -36.40
N ILE A 485 0.59 -7.17 -36.00
CA ILE A 485 -0.21 -8.29 -35.52
C ILE A 485 -1.49 -8.44 -36.35
N THR A 486 -1.97 -9.67 -36.51
CA THR A 486 -3.31 -9.98 -37.00
C THR A 486 -4.10 -10.67 -35.89
N VAL A 487 -5.31 -10.22 -35.64
CA VAL A 487 -6.19 -10.70 -34.55
C VAL A 487 -7.47 -11.27 -35.12
N ASP A 488 -7.88 -12.46 -34.65
CA ASP A 488 -9.12 -13.11 -35.07
C ASP A 488 -10.37 -12.53 -34.36
N GLU A 489 -11.56 -12.96 -34.77
CA GLU A 489 -12.84 -12.56 -34.15
C GLU A 489 -12.88 -12.80 -32.62
N ALA A 490 -12.23 -13.87 -32.15
CA ALA A 490 -12.14 -14.23 -30.74
C ALA A 490 -11.11 -13.41 -29.94
N GLY A 491 -10.33 -12.54 -30.60
CA GLY A 491 -9.34 -11.69 -29.95
C GLY A 491 -7.96 -12.34 -29.76
N ARG A 492 -7.68 -13.45 -30.44
CA ARG A 492 -6.38 -14.12 -30.41
C ARG A 492 -5.49 -13.60 -31.53
N VAL A 493 -4.21 -13.38 -31.23
CA VAL A 493 -3.22 -13.02 -32.25
C VAL A 493 -2.88 -14.27 -33.08
N THR A 494 -3.15 -14.22 -34.39
CA THR A 494 -2.94 -15.34 -35.33
C THR A 494 -1.65 -15.19 -36.13
N LYS A 495 -1.19 -13.96 -36.36
CA LYS A 495 0.05 -13.67 -37.09
C LYS A 495 0.79 -12.51 -36.43
N THR A 496 2.12 -12.58 -36.47
CA THR A 496 3.03 -11.54 -35.95
C THR A 496 4.20 -11.36 -36.91
N ALA A 497 4.56 -10.12 -37.23
CA ALA A 497 5.73 -9.81 -38.04
C ALA A 497 6.43 -8.55 -37.51
N ILE A 498 7.76 -8.50 -37.54
CA ILE A 498 8.51 -7.29 -37.17
C ILE A 498 8.35 -6.25 -38.26
N ASP A 499 7.92 -5.05 -37.87
CA ASP A 499 8.00 -3.87 -38.71
C ASP A 499 9.39 -3.24 -38.53
N ARG A 500 10.31 -3.61 -39.41
CA ARG A 500 11.70 -3.13 -39.37
C ARG A 500 11.81 -1.63 -39.67
N ALA A 501 10.89 -1.07 -40.45
CA ALA A 501 10.93 0.35 -40.81
C ALA A 501 10.60 1.24 -39.59
N ASN A 502 9.69 0.77 -38.73
CA ASN A 502 9.29 1.51 -37.53
C ASN A 502 10.02 1.10 -36.24
N SER A 503 10.87 0.06 -36.29
CA SER A 503 11.72 -0.37 -35.17
C SER A 503 13.05 0.38 -35.16
N THR A 504 13.55 0.77 -33.99
CA THR A 504 14.82 1.53 -33.86
C THR A 504 16.00 0.66 -33.49
N THR A 505 15.81 -0.64 -33.29
CA THR A 505 16.86 -1.58 -32.89
C THR A 505 16.95 -2.74 -33.87
N THR A 506 18.18 -3.23 -34.05
CA THR A 506 18.51 -4.44 -34.81
C THR A 506 18.99 -5.56 -33.87
N ASP A 507 18.80 -5.41 -32.56
CA ASP A 507 19.16 -6.43 -31.58
C ASP A 507 18.21 -7.63 -31.65
N ASP A 508 18.73 -8.79 -32.07
CA ASP A 508 17.95 -10.01 -32.26
C ASP A 508 17.22 -10.46 -30.98
N CYS A 509 17.85 -10.28 -29.81
CA CYS A 509 17.25 -10.64 -28.51
C CYS A 509 15.99 -9.79 -28.24
N LEU A 510 16.01 -8.47 -28.51
CA LEU A 510 14.82 -7.62 -28.38
C LEU A 510 13.74 -7.94 -29.42
N LEU A 511 14.15 -8.23 -30.66
CA LEU A 511 13.23 -8.56 -31.75
C LEU A 511 12.49 -9.87 -31.49
N GLU A 512 13.20 -10.94 -31.14
CA GLU A 512 12.61 -12.25 -30.83
C GLU A 512 11.69 -12.20 -29.62
N ASN A 513 12.11 -11.51 -28.55
CA ASN A 513 11.25 -11.33 -27.38
C ASN A 513 9.96 -10.56 -27.72
N SER A 514 10.06 -9.53 -28.55
CA SER A 514 8.88 -8.76 -28.96
C SER A 514 7.88 -9.60 -29.75
N LEU A 515 8.35 -10.45 -30.67
CA LEU A 515 7.49 -11.39 -31.40
C LEU A 515 6.80 -12.38 -30.45
N LEU A 516 7.57 -13.00 -29.55
CA LEU A 516 7.04 -14.00 -28.61
C LEU A 516 5.93 -13.43 -27.72
N TYR A 517 6.09 -12.21 -27.22
CA TYR A 517 5.10 -11.57 -26.35
C TYR A 517 3.92 -11.01 -27.15
N ALA A 518 4.13 -10.57 -28.40
CA ALA A 518 3.05 -10.18 -29.29
C ALA A 518 2.12 -11.35 -29.62
N GLN A 519 2.66 -12.56 -29.83
CA GLN A 519 1.86 -13.78 -30.04
C GLN A 519 1.00 -14.14 -28.83
N LYS A 520 1.47 -13.83 -27.62
CA LYS A 520 0.75 -14.11 -26.36
C LYS A 520 -0.29 -13.04 -26.00
N ALA A 521 -0.34 -11.93 -26.74
CA ALA A 521 -1.31 -10.87 -26.49
C ALA A 521 -2.74 -11.38 -26.73
N LYS A 522 -3.68 -10.89 -25.94
CA LYS A 522 -5.11 -11.19 -26.08
C LYS A 522 -5.92 -9.91 -26.12
N PHE A 523 -6.88 -9.86 -27.02
CA PHE A 523 -7.81 -8.76 -27.20
C PHE A 523 -9.23 -9.21 -26.89
N ASN A 524 -10.15 -8.28 -26.68
CA ASN A 524 -11.56 -8.60 -26.62
C ASN A 524 -12.06 -9.15 -27.98
N ALA A 525 -13.08 -10.01 -27.90
CA ALA A 525 -13.79 -10.50 -29.07
C ALA A 525 -14.66 -9.38 -29.67
N VAL A 526 -14.72 -9.29 -30.99
CA VAL A 526 -15.55 -8.31 -31.72
C VAL A 526 -16.25 -9.03 -32.85
N SER A 527 -17.57 -9.23 -32.72
CA SER A 527 -18.34 -9.98 -33.69
C SER A 527 -18.37 -9.30 -35.06
N GLY A 528 -18.25 -10.09 -36.13
CA GLY A 528 -18.31 -9.59 -37.52
C GLY A 528 -16.97 -9.12 -38.12
N LYS A 529 -15.87 -9.12 -37.35
CA LYS A 529 -14.51 -8.85 -37.86
C LYS A 529 -13.66 -10.12 -37.86
N LYS A 530 -13.66 -10.86 -38.98
CA LYS A 530 -12.95 -12.15 -39.13
C LYS A 530 -11.45 -12.05 -38.86
N GLU A 531 -10.79 -11.04 -39.43
CA GLU A 531 -9.38 -10.72 -39.15
C GLU A 531 -9.19 -9.21 -39.10
N GLN A 532 -8.39 -8.74 -38.14
CA GLN A 532 -8.04 -7.33 -37.99
C GLN A 532 -6.55 -7.16 -37.77
N THR A 533 -5.92 -6.28 -38.54
CA THR A 533 -4.50 -5.95 -38.39
C THR A 533 -4.29 -4.72 -37.51
N GLY A 534 -3.18 -4.71 -36.80
CA GLY A 534 -2.73 -3.59 -35.98
C GLY A 534 -1.26 -3.74 -35.62
N THR A 535 -0.78 -2.93 -34.68
CA THR A 535 0.61 -3.00 -34.21
C THR A 535 0.70 -3.03 -32.69
N ILE A 536 1.75 -3.68 -32.18
CA ILE A 536 2.20 -3.58 -30.79
C ILE A 536 3.61 -2.98 -30.81
N THR A 537 3.82 -1.92 -30.05
CA THR A 537 5.10 -1.24 -29.90
C THR A 537 5.66 -1.51 -28.51
N TYR A 538 6.81 -2.18 -28.45
CA TYR A 538 7.60 -2.38 -27.25
C TYR A 538 8.73 -1.35 -27.19
N ILE A 539 8.83 -0.61 -26.08
CA ILE A 539 9.91 0.34 -25.83
C ILE A 539 10.71 -0.19 -24.65
N PHE A 540 11.86 -0.78 -24.95
CA PHE A 540 12.81 -1.30 -23.99
C PHE A 540 13.70 -0.18 -23.47
N GLN A 541 13.78 -0.04 -22.15
CA GLN A 541 14.60 0.99 -21.51
C GLN A 541 15.80 0.36 -20.82
N SER A 542 16.98 0.96 -21.01
CA SER A 542 18.19 0.58 -20.28
C SER A 542 18.04 1.03 -18.82
N LYS A 543 18.59 0.23 -17.90
CA LYS A 543 18.68 0.65 -16.49
C LYS A 543 19.74 1.75 -16.41
N ARG A 544 19.34 2.97 -16.04
CA ARG A 544 20.27 4.00 -15.56
C ARG A 544 20.93 3.58 -14.26
#